data_AF-A0A969TY89-F1
#
_entry.id   AF-A0A969TY89-F1
#
_cell.length_a   1.000
_cell.length_b   1.000
_cell.length_c   1.000
_cell.angle_alpha   90.00
_cell.angle_beta   90.00
_cell.angle_gamma   90.00
#
_symmetry.space_group_name_H-M   'P 1'
#
loop_
_entity.id
_entity.type
_entity.pdbx_description
1 polymer ?
#
loop_
_entity_poly.entity_id
_entity_poly.type
_entity_poly.pdbx_seq_one_letter_code
_entity_poly.pdbx_strand_id
1 'polypeptide(L)'
;MTFICGLFAYYKTNKRVLLFLTAPFLITLIASYLHKYPFRDRLLLFLAPLAIFIIAEGIVFLLTQFRERYKYVTILGIFVLIFLVIPPVISASQLIVRPQLKEEIRPVLEYVESNQKPGDTLYIYASGKSAFTYYAKKYGYEEGDYIIGDRVLPNDEDRTQEEWEHYKQEINMLRGKQRVWLLYRAKEEEKSEISAYLNSIGQPIDFYSQPGIIVYLYNLARSPL
;
A
#
# COMPACT_ATOMS: atom_id res chain seq x y z
N MET A 1 -4.07 8.60 -28.32
CA MET A 1 -3.66 8.88 -29.71
C MET A 1 -2.30 8.30 -30.05
N THR A 2 -1.22 8.57 -29.30
CA THR A 2 0.14 8.02 -29.58
C THR A 2 0.20 6.50 -29.59
N PHE A 3 -0.49 5.83 -28.67
CA PHE A 3 -0.58 4.37 -28.66
C PHE A 3 -1.18 3.81 -29.97
N ILE A 4 -2.25 4.42 -30.48
CA ILE A 4 -2.90 4.02 -31.74
C ILE A 4 -1.98 4.29 -32.94
N CYS A 5 -1.31 5.44 -32.96
CA CYS A 5 -0.30 5.76 -33.98
C CYS A 5 0.85 4.75 -33.97
N GLY A 6 1.27 4.29 -32.79
CA GLY A 6 2.30 3.25 -32.64
C GLY A 6 1.87 1.89 -33.18
N LEU A 7 0.63 1.46 -32.89
CA LEU A 7 0.06 0.25 -33.48
C LEU A 7 0.02 0.33 -35.02
N PHE A 8 -0.39 1.48 -35.56
CA PHE A 8 -0.45 1.69 -37.00
C PHE A 8 0.94 1.74 -37.67
N ALA A 9 1.92 2.36 -37.01
CA ALA A 9 3.30 2.38 -37.47
C ALA A 9 3.85 0.96 -37.56
N TYR A 10 3.78 0.18 -36.47
CA TYR A 10 4.21 -1.21 -36.45
C TYR A 10 3.45 -2.12 -37.43
N TYR A 11 2.17 -1.84 -37.69
CA TYR A 11 1.41 -2.57 -38.70
C TYR A 11 1.99 -2.39 -40.12
N LYS A 12 2.52 -1.20 -40.42
CA LYS A 12 3.15 -0.88 -41.71
C LYS A 12 4.59 -1.36 -41.83
N THR A 13 5.40 -1.27 -40.77
CA THR A 13 6.81 -1.67 -40.80
C THR A 13 7.04 -3.14 -40.47
N ASN A 14 6.47 -3.65 -39.37
CA ASN A 14 6.75 -5.01 -38.90
C ASN A 14 5.60 -5.66 -38.12
N LYS A 15 4.76 -6.41 -38.84
CA LYS A 15 3.59 -7.12 -38.30
C LYS A 15 3.93 -8.17 -37.23
N ARG A 16 5.14 -8.75 -37.27
CA ARG A 16 5.57 -9.75 -36.26
C ARG A 16 5.79 -9.07 -34.91
N VAL A 17 6.52 -7.97 -34.91
CA VAL A 17 6.77 -7.18 -33.69
C VAL A 17 5.46 -6.65 -33.10
N LEU A 18 4.53 -6.17 -33.94
CA LEU A 18 3.20 -5.77 -33.50
C LEU A 18 2.48 -6.91 -32.76
N LEU A 19 2.47 -8.11 -33.33
CA LEU A 19 1.78 -9.26 -32.74
C LEU A 19 2.42 -9.66 -31.41
N PHE A 20 3.76 -9.68 -31.33
CA PHE A 20 4.47 -9.93 -30.07
C PHE A 20 4.17 -8.90 -28.99
N LEU A 21 4.12 -7.61 -29.33
CA LEU A 21 3.87 -6.54 -28.36
C LEU A 21 2.41 -6.47 -27.91
N THR A 22 1.46 -6.81 -28.78
CA THR A 22 0.02 -6.73 -28.48
C THR A 22 -0.58 -8.01 -27.92
N ALA A 23 0.03 -9.18 -28.18
CA ALA A 23 -0.47 -10.46 -27.69
C ALA A 23 -0.64 -10.50 -26.15
N PRO A 24 0.31 -10.01 -25.32
CA PRO A 24 0.14 -10.00 -23.87
C PRO A 24 -1.07 -9.17 -23.41
N PHE A 25 -1.37 -8.06 -24.07
CA PHE A 25 -2.56 -7.24 -23.78
C PHE A 25 -3.86 -7.98 -24.11
N LEU A 26 -3.90 -8.66 -25.27
CA LEU A 26 -5.09 -9.41 -25.68
C LEU A 26 -5.33 -10.61 -24.78
N ILE A 27 -4.28 -11.38 -24.46
CA ILE A 27 -4.38 -12.57 -23.61
C ILE A 27 -4.84 -12.18 -22.19
N THR A 28 -4.27 -11.12 -21.63
CA THR A 28 -4.64 -10.65 -20.28
C THR A 28 -6.06 -10.10 -20.24
N LEU A 29 -6.50 -9.40 -21.29
CA LEU A 29 -7.87 -8.92 -21.39
C LEU A 29 -8.88 -10.07 -21.50
N ILE A 30 -8.57 -11.09 -22.31
CA ILE A 30 -9.40 -12.30 -22.41
C ILE A 30 -9.44 -13.05 -21.06
N ALA A 31 -8.28 -13.23 -20.42
CA ALA A 31 -8.20 -13.87 -19.12
C ALA A 31 -8.99 -13.10 -18.04
N SER A 32 -9.00 -11.76 -18.13
CA SER A 32 -9.81 -10.92 -17.26
C SER A 32 -11.29 -11.02 -17.54
N TYR A 33 -11.70 -11.05 -18.81
CA TYR A 33 -13.10 -11.25 -19.19
C TYR A 33 -13.62 -12.60 -18.67
N LEU A 34 -12.78 -13.63 -18.69
CA LEU A 34 -13.07 -14.95 -18.13
C LEU A 34 -12.98 -15.00 -16.59
N HIS A 35 -12.77 -13.86 -15.92
CA HIS A 35 -12.60 -13.75 -14.46
C HIS A 35 -11.45 -14.61 -13.89
N LYS A 36 -10.54 -15.09 -14.74
CA LYS A 36 -9.34 -15.86 -14.35
C LYS A 36 -8.15 -14.96 -14.01
N TYR A 37 -8.24 -13.69 -14.38
CA TYR A 37 -7.18 -12.72 -14.15
C TYR A 37 -7.76 -11.39 -13.63
N PRO A 38 -7.40 -10.94 -12.41
CA PRO A 38 -7.78 -9.61 -11.95
C PRO A 38 -6.98 -8.56 -12.73
N PHE A 39 -7.61 -7.86 -13.67
CA PHE A 39 -6.96 -6.81 -14.46
C PHE A 39 -6.88 -5.50 -13.67
N ARG A 40 -6.06 -5.49 -12.60
CA ARG A 40 -5.94 -4.35 -11.67
C ARG A 40 -4.51 -4.20 -11.13
N ASP A 41 -4.12 -2.97 -10.83
CA ASP A 41 -2.91 -2.61 -10.07
C ASP A 41 -1.61 -3.28 -10.55
N ARG A 42 -0.90 -3.94 -9.61
CA ARG A 42 0.41 -4.57 -9.80
C ARG A 42 0.42 -5.65 -10.88
N LEU A 43 -0.74 -6.23 -11.17
CA LEU A 43 -0.89 -7.28 -12.17
C LEU A 43 -0.77 -6.74 -13.61
N LEU A 44 -0.76 -5.42 -13.80
CA LEU A 44 -0.55 -4.82 -15.12
C LEU A 44 0.88 -4.30 -15.33
N LEU A 45 1.74 -4.35 -14.30
CA LEU A 45 3.08 -3.75 -14.35
C LEU A 45 3.97 -4.33 -15.46
N PHE A 46 3.78 -5.61 -15.81
CA PHE A 46 4.55 -6.22 -16.90
C PHE A 46 4.12 -5.74 -18.29
N LEU A 47 2.92 -5.17 -18.44
CA LEU A 47 2.46 -4.57 -19.70
C LEU A 47 3.05 -3.18 -19.92
N ALA A 48 3.52 -2.51 -18.86
CA ALA A 48 4.09 -1.17 -18.94
C ALA A 48 5.25 -1.04 -19.94
N PRO A 49 6.32 -1.87 -19.91
CA PRO A 49 7.42 -1.76 -20.88
C PRO A 49 6.94 -1.95 -22.33
N LEU A 50 5.98 -2.86 -22.57
CA LEU A 50 5.42 -3.09 -23.90
C LEU A 50 4.62 -1.89 -24.40
N ALA A 51 3.82 -1.28 -23.51
CA ALA A 51 3.09 -0.06 -23.83
C ALA A 51 4.06 1.10 -24.16
N ILE A 52 5.16 1.23 -23.43
CA ILE A 52 6.20 2.23 -23.69
C ILE A 52 6.79 2.05 -25.09
N PHE A 53 7.11 0.83 -25.52
CA PHE A 53 7.62 0.57 -26.88
C PHE A 53 6.61 0.94 -27.97
N ILE A 54 5.32 0.64 -27.78
CA ILE A 54 4.26 1.02 -28.73
C ILE A 54 4.13 2.54 -28.79
N ILE A 55 4.11 3.23 -27.64
CA ILE A 55 3.99 4.68 -27.58
C ILE A 55 5.20 5.37 -28.21
N ALA A 56 6.42 4.88 -27.93
CA ALA A 56 7.65 5.41 -28.48
C ALA A 56 7.65 5.36 -30.01
N GLU A 57 7.27 4.22 -30.60
CA GLU A 57 7.15 4.09 -32.04
C GLU A 57 6.10 5.04 -32.63
N GLY A 58 4.97 5.22 -31.93
CA GLY A 58 3.94 6.18 -32.33
C GLY A 58 4.44 7.62 -32.37
N ILE A 59 5.31 8.00 -31.42
CA ILE A 59 5.95 9.32 -31.38
C ILE A 59 6.96 9.45 -32.53
N VAL A 60 7.82 8.45 -32.75
CA VAL A 60 8.80 8.44 -33.85
C VAL A 60 8.10 8.54 -35.20
N PHE A 61 7.01 7.81 -35.40
CA PHE A 61 6.21 7.86 -36.62
C PHE A 61 5.65 9.27 -36.88
N LEU A 62 5.07 9.91 -35.86
CA LEU A 62 4.55 11.28 -35.98
C LEU A 62 5.66 12.30 -36.30
N LEU A 63 6.82 12.15 -35.68
CA LEU A 63 7.96 13.05 -35.86
C LEU A 63 8.68 12.87 -37.20
N THR A 64 8.68 11.68 -37.80
CA THR A 64 9.44 11.38 -39.03
C THR A 64 8.61 11.53 -40.30
N GLN A 65 7.35 11.07 -40.31
CA GLN A 65 6.51 11.11 -41.52
C GLN A 65 5.97 12.51 -41.85
N PHE A 66 5.84 13.40 -40.86
CA PHE A 66 5.24 14.73 -41.05
C PHE A 66 6.24 15.88 -40.93
N ARG A 67 7.52 15.58 -40.71
CA ARG A 67 8.60 16.55 -40.43
C ARG A 67 8.74 17.64 -41.50
N GLU A 68 8.74 17.23 -42.76
CA GLU A 68 8.99 18.11 -43.91
C GLU A 68 7.73 18.90 -44.33
N ARG A 69 6.54 18.35 -44.07
CA ARG A 69 5.28 18.86 -44.65
C ARG A 69 4.44 19.68 -43.67
N TYR A 70 4.55 19.46 -42.36
CA TYR A 70 3.72 20.13 -41.36
C TYR A 70 4.47 20.41 -40.05
N LYS A 71 5.16 21.56 -39.96
CA LYS A 71 5.85 22.03 -38.74
C LYS A 71 4.98 21.96 -37.47
N TYR A 72 3.69 22.22 -37.60
CA TYR A 72 2.73 22.17 -36.49
C TYR A 72 2.50 20.75 -35.94
N VAL A 73 2.69 19.69 -36.74
CA VAL A 73 2.56 18.29 -36.28
C VAL A 73 3.75 17.89 -35.41
N THR A 74 4.95 18.37 -35.73
CA THR A 74 6.15 18.18 -34.89
C THR A 74 6.00 18.85 -33.54
N ILE A 75 5.49 20.10 -33.52
CA ILE A 75 5.21 20.84 -32.29
C ILE A 75 4.18 20.09 -31.45
N LEU A 76 3.10 19.61 -32.07
CA LEU A 76 2.08 18.81 -31.40
C LEU A 76 2.65 17.51 -30.80
N GLY A 77 3.54 16.82 -31.52
CA GLY A 77 4.21 15.62 -31.02
C GLY A 77 5.05 15.87 -29.76
N ILE A 78 5.77 17.00 -29.72
CA ILE A 78 6.53 17.44 -28.53
C ILE A 78 5.59 17.74 -27.36
N PHE A 79 4.50 18.46 -27.59
CA PHE A 79 3.50 18.73 -26.54
C PHE A 79 2.90 17.44 -25.98
N VAL A 80 2.59 16.46 -26.84
CA VAL A 80 2.06 15.18 -26.40
C VAL A 80 3.09 14.38 -25.59
N LEU A 81 4.37 14.40 -25.97
CA LEU A 81 5.45 13.80 -25.18
C LEU A 81 5.56 14.45 -23.80
N ILE A 82 5.59 15.78 -23.74
CA ILE A 82 5.66 16.53 -22.48
C ILE A 82 4.45 16.18 -21.60
N PHE A 83 3.24 16.21 -22.16
CA PHE A 83 2.02 15.90 -21.42
C PHE A 83 1.96 14.45 -20.93
N LEU A 84 2.58 13.51 -21.64
CA LEU A 84 2.69 12.11 -21.23
C LEU A 84 3.67 11.91 -20.06
N VAL A 85 4.77 12.68 -20.05
CA VAL A 85 5.86 12.54 -19.07
C VAL A 85 5.60 13.34 -17.79
N ILE A 86 4.88 14.47 -17.87
CA ILE A 86 4.62 15.32 -16.70
C ILE A 86 3.93 14.55 -15.55
N PRO A 87 2.80 13.82 -15.76
CA PRO A 87 2.13 13.13 -14.66
C PRO A 87 3.01 12.11 -13.91
N PRO A 88 3.73 11.18 -14.58
CA PRO A 88 4.61 10.26 -13.86
C PRO A 88 5.78 10.97 -13.18
N VAL A 89 6.31 12.06 -13.76
CA VAL A 89 7.37 12.86 -13.12
C VAL A 89 6.85 13.56 -11.86
N ILE A 90 5.66 14.14 -11.89
CA ILE A 90 5.04 14.76 -10.71
C ILE A 90 4.84 13.70 -9.63
N SER A 91 4.22 12.57 -9.96
CA SER A 91 3.99 11.48 -9.00
C SER A 91 5.30 10.94 -8.41
N ALA A 92 6.33 10.74 -9.24
CA ALA A 92 7.64 10.31 -8.77
C ALA A 92 8.33 11.35 -7.89
N SER A 93 8.22 12.64 -8.23
CA SER A 93 8.80 13.73 -7.44
C SER A 93 8.14 13.88 -6.07
N GLN A 94 6.81 13.65 -5.99
CA GLN A 94 6.09 13.66 -4.73
C GLN A 94 6.60 12.58 -3.77
N LEU A 95 6.96 11.39 -4.29
CA LEU A 95 7.58 10.31 -3.51
C LEU A 95 8.98 10.65 -2.99
N ILE A 96 9.71 11.57 -3.65
CA ILE A 96 11.03 12.03 -3.19
C ILE A 96 10.90 13.11 -2.11
N VAL A 97 10.00 14.06 -2.30
CA VAL A 97 9.83 15.21 -1.38
C VAL A 97 9.03 14.83 -0.13
N ARG A 98 8.03 13.96 -0.29
CA ARG A 98 7.24 13.37 0.78
C ARG A 98 7.27 11.86 0.61
N PRO A 99 8.40 11.20 0.97
CA PRO A 99 8.41 9.75 1.00
C PRO A 99 7.21 9.31 1.81
N GLN A 100 6.40 8.43 1.23
CA GLN A 100 5.33 7.80 1.98
C GLN A 100 6.01 6.89 3.01
N LEU A 101 6.42 7.48 4.12
CA LEU A 101 6.80 6.82 5.35
C LEU A 101 5.53 6.16 5.85
N LYS A 102 5.17 5.04 5.22
CA LYS A 102 3.89 4.39 5.47
C LYS A 102 3.81 3.91 6.91
N GLU A 103 4.95 3.58 7.54
CA GLU A 103 5.00 2.80 8.79
C GLU A 103 6.33 3.04 9.54
N GLU A 104 6.62 4.26 9.98
CA GLU A 104 7.80 4.56 10.83
C GLU A 104 7.60 3.98 12.24
N ILE A 105 7.96 2.72 12.43
CA ILE A 105 7.79 2.01 13.71
C ILE A 105 8.83 2.37 14.76
N ARG A 106 10.00 2.90 14.37
CA ARG A 106 11.09 3.18 15.33
C ARG A 106 10.70 4.20 16.41
N PRO A 107 10.10 5.36 16.08
CA PRO A 107 9.68 6.31 17.11
C PRO A 107 8.61 5.73 18.04
N VAL A 108 7.77 4.81 17.53
CA VAL A 108 6.77 4.11 18.33
C VAL A 108 7.44 3.15 19.32
N LEU A 109 8.42 2.37 18.88
CA LEU A 109 9.15 1.45 19.76
C LEU A 109 10.04 2.18 20.76
N GLU A 110 10.70 3.28 20.37
CA GLU A 110 11.44 4.15 21.28
C GLU A 110 10.53 4.74 22.36
N TYR A 111 9.32 5.14 21.97
CA TYR A 111 8.32 5.61 22.91
C TYR A 111 7.86 4.50 23.88
N VAL A 112 7.58 3.30 23.38
CA VAL A 112 7.24 2.14 24.23
C VAL A 112 8.39 1.83 25.19
N GLU A 113 9.61 1.68 24.69
CA GLU A 113 10.82 1.39 25.49
C GLU A 113 11.01 2.41 26.63
N SER A 114 10.85 3.71 26.34
CA SER A 114 11.01 4.77 27.34
C SER A 114 9.92 4.79 28.43
N ASN A 115 8.74 4.24 28.16
CA ASN A 115 7.57 4.29 29.05
C ASN A 115 7.17 2.92 29.61
N GLN A 116 7.80 1.84 29.15
CA GLN A 116 7.51 0.48 29.56
C GLN A 116 8.00 0.23 31.00
N LYS A 117 7.17 -0.46 31.79
CA LYS A 117 7.50 -0.87 33.16
C LYS A 117 7.60 -2.40 33.26
N PRO A 118 8.36 -2.94 34.24
CA PRO A 118 8.35 -4.37 34.52
C PRO A 118 6.92 -4.86 34.78
N GLY A 119 6.50 -5.90 34.05
CA GLY A 119 5.15 -6.47 34.12
C GLY A 119 4.16 -5.94 33.07
N ASP A 120 4.54 -4.94 32.27
CA ASP A 120 3.75 -4.50 31.12
C ASP A 120 3.66 -5.62 30.07
N THR A 121 2.48 -5.79 29.47
CA THR A 121 2.29 -6.72 28.34
C THR A 121 2.32 -5.96 27.04
N LEU A 122 3.07 -6.45 26.06
CA LEU A 122 3.08 -5.93 24.69
C LEU A 122 2.27 -6.85 23.77
N TYR A 123 1.17 -6.34 23.22
CA TYR A 123 0.37 -6.99 22.19
C TYR A 123 0.60 -6.30 20.85
N ILE A 124 0.97 -7.09 19.85
CA ILE A 124 1.22 -6.67 18.48
C ILE A 124 0.08 -7.17 17.63
N TYR A 125 -0.70 -6.25 17.10
CA TYR A 125 -1.76 -6.62 16.17
C TYR A 125 -1.18 -7.24 14.90
N ALA A 126 -1.89 -8.20 14.29
CA ALA A 126 -1.34 -9.02 13.21
C ALA A 126 -0.80 -8.20 12.02
N SER A 127 -1.44 -7.07 11.70
CA SER A 127 -0.99 -6.17 10.64
C SER A 127 0.37 -5.50 10.93
N GLY A 128 0.70 -5.32 12.21
CA GLY A 128 1.98 -4.77 12.68
C GLY A 128 3.10 -5.80 12.86
N LYS A 129 2.80 -7.10 12.73
CA LYS A 129 3.75 -8.21 12.97
C LYS A 129 5.07 -8.03 12.24
N SER A 130 5.03 -7.87 10.92
CA SER A 130 6.24 -7.81 10.08
C SER A 130 7.13 -6.62 10.43
N ALA A 131 6.51 -5.45 10.68
CA ALA A 131 7.24 -4.25 11.08
C ALA A 131 7.89 -4.43 12.46
N PHE A 132 7.14 -4.99 13.42
CA PHE A 132 7.64 -5.21 14.77
C PHE A 132 8.75 -6.26 14.83
N THR A 133 8.54 -7.46 14.26
CA THR A 133 9.50 -8.56 14.32
C THR A 133 10.87 -8.17 13.72
N TYR A 134 10.88 -7.30 12.71
CA TYR A 134 12.13 -6.78 12.15
C TYR A 134 12.96 -5.97 13.16
N TYR A 135 12.31 -5.22 14.05
CA TYR A 135 12.98 -4.39 15.06
C TYR A 135 13.03 -5.03 16.46
N ALA A 136 12.25 -6.08 16.73
CA ALA A 136 12.10 -6.69 18.05
C ALA A 136 13.46 -6.94 18.74
N LYS A 137 14.38 -7.63 18.06
CA LYS A 137 15.72 -7.94 18.58
C LYS A 137 16.56 -6.69 18.86
N LYS A 138 16.40 -5.61 18.08
CA LYS A 138 17.12 -4.35 18.30
C LYS A 138 16.71 -3.68 19.61
N TYR A 139 15.45 -3.81 20.00
CA TYR A 139 14.89 -3.28 21.24
C TYR A 139 14.88 -4.32 22.37
N GLY A 140 15.61 -5.43 22.22
CA GLY A 140 15.79 -6.43 23.27
C GLY A 140 14.59 -7.36 23.51
N TYR A 141 13.61 -7.40 22.60
CA TYR A 141 12.49 -8.33 22.70
C TYR A 141 12.84 -9.71 22.10
N GLU A 142 12.53 -10.76 22.85
CA GLU A 142 12.61 -12.16 22.43
C GLU A 142 11.22 -12.79 22.26
N GLU A 143 11.17 -13.98 21.64
CA GLU A 143 9.92 -14.74 21.54
C GLU A 143 9.40 -15.10 22.94
N GLY A 144 8.23 -14.56 23.30
CA GLY A 144 7.63 -14.71 24.63
C GLY A 144 7.43 -13.39 25.37
N ASP A 145 8.18 -12.34 25.03
CA ASP A 145 8.05 -11.01 25.64
C ASP A 145 6.82 -10.23 25.11
N TYR A 146 6.27 -10.69 23.99
CA TYR A 146 5.15 -10.07 23.31
C TYR A 146 4.14 -11.11 22.83
N ILE A 147 2.91 -10.66 22.61
CA ILE A 147 1.80 -11.47 22.08
C ILE A 147 1.50 -10.96 20.67
N ILE A 148 1.51 -11.84 19.67
CA ILE A 148 1.15 -11.50 18.29
C ILE A 148 -0.28 -11.97 18.03
N GLY A 149 -1.13 -11.10 17.50
CA GLY A 149 -2.46 -11.48 17.01
C GLY A 149 -2.36 -12.40 15.78
N ASP A 150 -3.27 -13.36 15.69
CA ASP A 150 -3.21 -14.44 14.68
C ASP A 150 -3.82 -14.02 13.33
N ARG A 151 -4.70 -13.01 13.31
CA ARG A 151 -5.41 -12.58 12.10
C ARG A 151 -5.35 -11.08 11.83
N VAL A 152 -5.06 -10.75 10.58
CA VAL A 152 -5.10 -9.39 10.03
C VAL A 152 -6.55 -9.06 9.71
N LEU A 153 -7.09 -7.99 10.29
CA LEU A 153 -8.34 -7.39 9.85
C LEU A 153 -8.16 -7.00 8.36
N PRO A 154 -9.06 -7.43 7.46
CA PRO A 154 -9.00 -6.98 6.08
C PRO A 154 -9.24 -5.48 6.00
N ASN A 155 -8.79 -4.87 4.90
CA ASN A 155 -9.10 -3.47 4.59
C ASN A 155 -10.63 -3.26 4.60
N ASP A 156 -11.06 -2.00 4.77
CA ASP A 156 -12.47 -1.57 4.86
C ASP A 156 -13.46 -2.18 3.84
N GLU A 157 -12.99 -2.68 2.70
CA GLU A 157 -13.84 -3.28 1.67
C GLU A 157 -14.32 -4.72 1.99
N ASP A 158 -13.64 -5.47 2.87
CA ASP A 158 -13.91 -6.91 3.12
C ASP A 158 -14.06 -7.26 4.62
N ARG A 159 -14.31 -6.29 5.51
CA ARG A 159 -14.40 -6.56 6.96
C ARG A 159 -15.60 -7.43 7.29
N THR A 160 -15.35 -8.71 7.57
CA THR A 160 -16.39 -9.65 7.93
C THR A 160 -16.66 -9.54 9.43
N GLN A 161 -17.94 -9.56 9.84
CA GLN A 161 -18.33 -9.49 11.26
C GLN A 161 -17.58 -10.53 12.13
N GLU A 162 -17.30 -11.71 11.57
CA GLU A 162 -16.55 -12.79 12.22
C GLU A 162 -15.13 -12.39 12.63
N GLU A 163 -14.42 -11.61 11.82
CA GLU A 163 -13.05 -11.19 12.09
C GLU A 163 -12.99 -10.13 13.19
N TRP A 164 -14.01 -9.27 13.22
CA TRP A 164 -14.16 -8.32 14.32
C TRP A 164 -14.43 -9.02 15.65
N GLU A 165 -15.29 -10.04 15.65
CA GLU A 165 -15.52 -10.85 16.85
C GLU A 165 -14.26 -11.62 17.27
N HIS A 166 -13.49 -12.15 16.31
CA HIS A 166 -12.19 -12.78 16.61
C HIS A 166 -11.21 -11.79 17.27
N TYR A 167 -11.09 -10.58 16.72
CA TYR A 167 -10.28 -9.52 17.32
C TYR A 167 -10.70 -9.23 18.76
N LYS A 168 -12.01 -9.06 19.02
CA LYS A 168 -12.52 -8.86 20.38
C LYS A 168 -12.16 -10.03 21.30
N GLN A 169 -12.24 -11.26 20.81
CA GLN A 169 -11.85 -12.45 21.58
C GLN A 169 -10.37 -12.42 21.97
N GLU A 170 -9.46 -12.07 21.05
CA GLU A 170 -8.03 -11.93 21.34
C GLU A 170 -7.76 -10.87 22.41
N ILE A 171 -8.34 -9.68 22.24
CA ILE A 171 -8.15 -8.58 23.21
C ILE A 171 -8.78 -8.94 24.57
N ASN A 172 -9.89 -9.69 24.58
CA ASN A 172 -10.49 -10.17 25.82
C ASN A 172 -9.57 -11.11 26.61
N MET A 173 -8.65 -11.84 25.96
CA MET A 173 -7.64 -12.66 26.66
C MET A 173 -6.63 -11.80 27.44
N LEU A 174 -6.52 -10.51 27.13
CA LEU A 174 -5.65 -9.55 27.81
C LEU A 174 -6.32 -8.90 29.02
N ARG A 175 -7.60 -9.19 29.29
CA ARG A 175 -8.33 -8.67 30.46
C ARG A 175 -7.68 -9.11 31.77
N GLY A 176 -7.80 -8.25 32.79
CA GLY A 176 -7.15 -8.45 34.09
C GLY A 176 -5.74 -7.87 34.18
N LYS A 177 -5.14 -7.46 33.05
CA LYS A 177 -3.82 -6.84 33.01
C LYS A 177 -3.91 -5.33 33.20
N GLN A 178 -3.08 -4.79 34.09
CA GLN A 178 -3.13 -3.36 34.47
C GLN A 178 -2.51 -2.42 33.42
N ARG A 179 -1.54 -2.91 32.64
CA ARG A 179 -0.80 -2.13 31.66
C ARG A 179 -0.53 -2.98 30.43
N VAL A 180 -1.30 -2.71 29.37
CA VAL A 180 -1.21 -3.42 28.10
C VAL A 180 -0.93 -2.42 26.99
N TRP A 181 0.24 -2.57 26.36
CA TRP A 181 0.63 -1.87 25.15
C TRP A 181 0.03 -2.61 23.96
N LEU A 182 -0.75 -1.92 23.14
CA LEU A 182 -1.40 -2.48 21.96
C LEU A 182 -0.89 -1.71 20.72
N LEU A 183 -0.06 -2.37 19.93
CA LEU A 183 0.53 -1.80 18.71
C LEU A 183 -0.29 -2.19 17.49
N TYR A 184 -0.75 -1.19 16.76
CA TYR A 184 -1.53 -1.35 15.54
C TYR A 184 -0.88 -0.64 14.38
N ARG A 185 -0.92 -1.30 13.23
CA ARG A 185 -0.84 -0.63 11.95
C ARG A 185 -2.27 -0.32 11.52
N ALA A 186 -2.68 0.93 11.71
CA ALA A 186 -4.06 1.37 11.49
C ALA A 186 -4.08 2.66 10.67
N LYS A 187 -5.06 2.76 9.77
CA LYS A 187 -5.39 4.02 9.09
C LYS A 187 -6.13 4.96 10.03
N GLU A 188 -6.23 6.23 9.65
CA GLU A 188 -6.92 7.24 10.46
C GLU A 188 -8.40 6.88 10.70
N GLU A 189 -9.07 6.27 9.70
CA GLU A 189 -10.47 5.86 9.81
C GLU A 189 -10.67 4.77 10.90
N GLU A 190 -9.77 3.79 10.95
CA GLU A 190 -9.82 2.62 11.84
C GLU A 190 -9.55 2.97 13.32
N LYS A 191 -8.81 4.06 13.58
CA LYS A 191 -8.44 4.47 14.95
C LYS A 191 -9.65 4.72 15.85
N SER A 192 -10.71 5.29 15.28
CA SER A 192 -11.92 5.66 16.02
C SER A 192 -12.66 4.43 16.57
N GLU A 193 -12.80 3.38 15.76
CA GLU A 193 -13.47 2.15 16.16
C GLU A 193 -12.64 1.31 17.13
N ILE A 194 -11.32 1.21 16.90
CA ILE A 194 -10.40 0.50 17.79
C ILE A 194 -10.41 1.15 19.18
N SER A 195 -10.25 2.48 19.23
CA SER A 195 -10.27 3.21 20.50
C SER A 195 -11.64 3.15 21.18
N ALA A 196 -12.76 3.21 20.43
CA ALA A 196 -14.09 3.04 20.99
C ALA A 196 -14.28 1.67 21.67
N TYR A 197 -13.81 0.59 21.03
CA TYR A 197 -13.87 -0.73 21.64
C TYR A 197 -12.94 -0.86 22.85
N LEU A 198 -11.69 -0.39 22.77
CA LEU A 198 -10.76 -0.42 23.91
C LEU A 198 -11.31 0.39 25.11
N ASN A 199 -11.90 1.55 24.85
CA ASN A 199 -12.58 2.37 25.84
C ASN A 199 -13.84 1.72 26.42
N SER A 200 -14.40 0.68 25.80
CA SER A 200 -15.53 -0.08 26.35
C SER A 200 -15.11 -1.18 27.33
N ILE A 201 -13.85 -1.60 27.28
CA ILE A 201 -13.34 -2.74 28.05
C ILE A 201 -12.21 -2.37 29.04
N GLY A 202 -11.70 -1.15 28.97
CA GLY A 202 -10.62 -0.69 29.84
C GLY A 202 -10.48 0.83 29.86
N GLN A 203 -9.52 1.31 30.64
CA GLN A 203 -9.23 2.74 30.77
C GLN A 203 -7.99 3.13 29.97
N PRO A 204 -8.05 4.17 29.12
CA PRO A 204 -6.87 4.67 28.42
C PRO A 204 -5.87 5.26 29.42
N ILE A 205 -4.60 4.89 29.30
CA ILE A 205 -3.50 5.46 30.10
C ILE A 205 -2.71 6.44 29.25
N ASP A 206 -2.29 6.03 28.05
CA ASP A 206 -1.51 6.85 27.14
C ASP A 206 -1.62 6.35 25.69
N PHE A 207 -1.17 7.13 24.72
CA PHE A 207 -1.07 6.72 23.32
C PHE A 207 0.01 7.52 22.58
N TYR A 208 0.59 6.89 21.55
CA TYR A 208 1.52 7.55 20.65
C TYR A 208 1.30 7.09 19.22
N SER A 209 1.30 8.02 18.27
CA SER A 209 0.99 7.73 16.87
C SER A 209 1.99 8.41 15.93
N GLN A 210 2.31 7.67 14.86
CA GLN A 210 2.99 8.15 13.67
C GLN A 210 2.11 7.82 12.45
N PRO A 211 2.36 8.41 11.27
CA PRO A 211 1.63 8.04 10.06
C PRO A 211 1.63 6.51 9.83
N GLY A 212 0.43 5.92 9.81
CA GLY A 212 0.19 4.49 9.56
C GLY A 212 0.48 3.52 10.72
N ILE A 213 0.92 4.01 11.88
CA ILE A 213 1.15 3.18 13.07
C ILE A 213 0.76 3.91 14.36
N ILE A 214 0.17 3.18 15.29
CA ILE A 214 -0.25 3.70 16.59
C ILE A 214 0.00 2.66 17.66
N VAL A 215 0.41 3.13 18.83
CA VAL A 215 0.44 2.32 20.04
C VAL A 215 -0.47 2.95 21.08
N TYR A 216 -1.28 2.11 21.69
CA TYR A 216 -2.12 2.49 22.81
C TYR A 216 -1.61 1.81 24.09
N LEU A 217 -1.71 2.49 25.21
CA LEU A 217 -1.51 1.92 26.53
C LEU A 217 -2.83 1.96 27.29
N TYR A 218 -3.34 0.79 27.65
CA TYR A 218 -4.60 0.63 28.37
C TYR A 218 -4.44 -0.13 29.68
N ASN A 219 -5.29 0.23 30.64
CA ASN A 219 -5.58 -0.57 31.81
C ASN A 219 -6.80 -1.44 31.53
N LEU A 220 -6.57 -2.75 31.32
CA LEU A 220 -7.61 -3.74 31.06
C LEU A 220 -8.00 -4.53 32.33
N ALA A 221 -7.55 -4.11 33.51
CA ALA A 221 -7.90 -4.74 34.78
C ALA A 221 -9.24 -4.23 35.34
N ARG A 222 -9.72 -3.07 34.89
CA ARG A 222 -11.00 -2.49 35.29
C ARG A 222 -11.81 -2.12 34.06
N SER A 223 -13.06 -2.58 34.01
CA SER A 223 -14.03 -2.05 33.05
C SER A 223 -14.23 -0.54 33.32
N PRO A 224 -14.48 0.27 32.29
CA PRO A 224 -14.83 1.67 32.47
C PRO A 224 -16.11 1.78 33.32
N LEU A 225 -16.16 2.78 34.20
CA LEU A 225 -17.36 3.13 34.98
C LEU A 225 -18.41 3.81 34.09
#